data_AF-A0A3M7TU65-F1
#
_entry.id   AF-A0A3M7TU65-F1
#
_cell.length_a   1.000
_cell.length_b   1.000
_cell.length_c   1.000
_cell.angle_alpha   90.00
_cell.angle_beta   90.00
_cell.angle_gamma   90.00
#
_symmetry.space_group_name_H-M   'P 1'
#
loop_
_entity.id
_entity.type
_entity.pdbx_description
1 polymer ?
#
loop_
_entity_poly.entity_id
_entity_poly.type
_entity_poly.pdbx_seq_one_letter_code
_entity_poly.pdbx_strand_id
1 'polypeptide(L)'
;MKSSLLQMLRTKENEFISGEKLSEKLGCSRTAVWKHIDALRKEGYNVEAAPKKGYRLSDEPDTLSKHQLESRLKDETFITAVHHYPSIHSTQETAHQLASENAPEGTLILADEQTKGKGRLGRQWHSPRETGIWMSLILRPDIEVKRAPQLTLLTAVAVVRGIKNAVGIDPEIKWPNDVLFEGKKVAGILTEMQAEPDKVHAIIVGLGLNVNQSQFPAPLDTIATSLRIESGKSVNRTDVLSSILIEWDWLYRTFLKEGFAAVKPLWEAHALTMGKRITARTPKETLTGIATGIDDSGVLLLRQDDGTLRHIYSADIEC
;
A
#
# COMPACT_ATOMS: atom_id res chain seq x y z
N MET A 1 23.26 -0.86 7.50
CA MET A 1 24.12 0.35 7.55
C MET A 1 23.51 1.53 6.80
N LYS A 2 23.19 1.41 5.50
CA LYS A 2 22.62 2.53 4.73
C LYS A 2 21.25 3.02 5.24
N SER A 3 20.34 2.10 5.54
CA SER A 3 19.02 2.43 6.13
C SER A 3 19.20 3.17 7.47
N SER A 4 20.10 2.69 8.33
CA SER A 4 20.44 3.34 9.61
C SER A 4 21.04 4.75 9.43
N LEU A 5 21.92 4.95 8.43
CA LEU A 5 22.46 6.27 8.12
C LEU A 5 21.36 7.25 7.69
N LEU A 6 20.44 6.81 6.81
CA LEU A 6 19.30 7.63 6.38
C LEU A 6 18.36 7.95 7.55
N GLN A 7 18.06 6.98 8.40
CA GLN A 7 17.24 7.18 9.60
C GLN A 7 17.85 8.26 10.51
N MET A 8 19.17 8.21 10.74
CA MET A 8 19.89 9.22 11.51
C MET A 8 19.86 10.61 10.87
N LEU A 9 19.96 10.70 9.54
CA LEU A 9 19.85 11.96 8.79
C LEU A 9 18.43 12.54 8.83
N ARG A 10 17.40 11.70 9.02
CA ARG A 10 15.98 12.11 9.11
C ARG A 10 15.50 12.43 10.52
N THR A 11 16.17 11.94 11.57
CA THR A 11 15.70 12.06 12.96
C THR A 11 15.51 13.53 13.40
N LYS A 12 16.16 14.45 12.70
CA LYS A 12 15.97 15.89 12.88
C LYS A 12 15.92 16.58 11.52
N GLU A 13 14.72 16.67 10.99
CA GLU A 13 14.46 17.29 9.69
C GLU A 13 15.14 18.66 9.61
N ASN A 14 15.94 18.87 8.56
CA ASN A 14 16.73 20.07 8.33
C ASN A 14 17.81 20.44 9.37
N GLU A 15 18.18 19.57 10.32
CA GLU A 15 19.33 19.76 11.20
C GLU A 15 20.60 19.03 10.71
N PHE A 16 21.76 19.54 11.13
CA PHE A 16 23.04 18.89 10.87
C PHE A 16 23.36 17.84 11.94
N ILE A 17 23.89 16.70 11.51
CA ILE A 17 24.48 15.67 12.38
C ILE A 17 25.98 15.55 12.13
N SER A 18 26.78 15.59 13.20
CA SER A 18 28.23 15.52 13.09
C SER A 18 28.68 14.16 12.53
N GLY A 19 29.74 14.17 11.71
CA GLY A 19 30.35 12.93 11.21
C GLY A 19 30.90 12.03 12.33
N GLU A 20 31.25 12.62 13.47
CA GLU A 20 31.61 11.90 14.70
C GLU A 20 30.44 11.09 15.26
N LYS A 21 29.29 11.74 15.45
CA LYS A 21 28.09 11.07 15.97
C LYS A 21 27.60 9.96 15.03
N LEU A 22 27.68 10.19 13.71
CA LEU A 22 27.41 9.16 12.71
C LEU A 22 28.38 7.99 12.84
N SER A 23 29.69 8.27 12.96
CA SER A 23 30.74 7.25 13.10
C SER A 23 30.55 6.39 14.35
N GLU A 24 30.28 7.00 15.50
CA GLU A 24 30.04 6.29 16.76
C GLU A 24 28.81 5.39 16.68
N LYS A 25 27.68 5.92 16.19
CA LYS A 25 26.42 5.17 16.12
C LYS A 25 26.43 4.06 15.08
N LEU A 26 27.13 4.25 13.96
CA LEU A 26 27.25 3.24 12.90
C LEU A 26 28.39 2.24 13.16
N GLY A 27 29.22 2.45 14.19
CA GLY A 27 30.37 1.61 14.50
C GLY A 27 31.42 1.59 13.39
N CYS A 28 31.59 2.70 12.66
CA CYS A 28 32.52 2.79 11.53
C CYS A 28 33.35 4.09 11.57
N SER A 29 34.39 4.18 10.74
CA SER A 29 35.26 5.39 10.70
C SER A 29 34.56 6.58 10.04
N ARG A 30 34.97 7.81 10.37
CA ARG A 30 34.47 9.03 9.71
C ARG A 30 34.69 9.01 8.18
N THR A 31 35.77 8.38 7.72
CA THR A 31 36.02 8.18 6.28
C THR A 31 35.02 7.22 5.65
N ALA A 32 34.61 6.17 6.37
CA ALA A 32 33.54 5.27 5.91
C ALA A 32 32.19 6.00 5.84
N VAL A 33 31.86 6.83 6.84
CA VAL A 33 30.68 7.71 6.81
C VAL A 33 30.70 8.59 5.56
N TRP A 34 31.82 9.28 5.29
CA TRP A 34 31.95 10.11 4.09
C TRP A 34 31.71 9.33 2.79
N LYS A 35 32.25 8.10 2.66
CA LYS A 35 32.02 7.23 1.50
C LYS A 35 30.53 6.86 1.34
N HIS A 36 29.84 6.59 2.44
CA HIS A 36 28.40 6.31 2.39
C HIS A 36 27.57 7.54 2.01
N ILE A 37 27.95 8.72 2.48
CA ILE A 37 27.30 9.99 2.07
C ILE A 37 27.53 10.26 0.59
N ASP A 38 28.75 10.04 0.08
CA ASP A 38 29.06 10.18 -1.34
C ASP A 38 28.27 9.20 -2.20
N ALA A 39 28.09 7.96 -1.74
CA ALA A 39 27.23 6.99 -2.40
C ALA A 39 25.75 7.44 -2.43
N LEU A 40 25.23 7.99 -1.33
CA LEU A 40 23.87 8.57 -1.30
C LEU A 40 23.72 9.71 -2.31
N ARG A 41 24.70 10.62 -2.40
CA ARG A 41 24.66 11.71 -3.38
C ARG A 41 24.63 11.21 -4.83
N LYS A 42 25.40 10.16 -5.14
CA LYS A 42 25.39 9.51 -6.46
C LYS A 42 24.04 8.88 -6.83
N GLU A 43 23.23 8.55 -5.83
CA GLU A 43 21.89 8.01 -6.01
C GLU A 43 20.80 9.09 -6.03
N GLY A 44 21.18 10.37 -5.99
CA GLY A 44 20.25 11.50 -6.10
C GLY A 44 19.81 12.13 -4.78
N TYR A 45 20.33 11.67 -3.63
CA TYR A 45 20.05 12.33 -2.35
C TYR A 45 20.80 13.65 -2.24
N ASN A 46 20.11 14.71 -1.87
CA ASN A 46 20.74 15.98 -1.58
C ASN A 46 21.17 16.01 -0.11
N VAL A 47 22.41 15.60 0.13
CA VAL A 47 23.02 15.65 1.46
C VAL A 47 24.01 16.80 1.50
N GLU A 48 23.66 17.88 2.19
CA GLU A 48 24.55 19.00 2.44
C GLU A 48 25.63 18.63 3.46
N ALA A 49 26.81 19.24 3.31
CA ALA A 49 27.88 19.14 4.31
C ALA A 49 28.31 20.55 4.71
N ALA A 50 28.37 20.81 6.01
CA ALA A 50 28.84 22.09 6.55
C ALA A 50 30.01 21.88 7.53
N PRO A 51 31.10 22.67 7.40
CA PRO A 51 32.23 22.59 8.31
C PRO A 51 31.79 22.73 9.78
N LYS A 52 32.34 21.89 10.66
CA LYS A 52 32.04 21.83 12.11
C LYS A 52 30.58 21.49 12.48
N LYS A 53 29.66 21.37 11.53
CA LYS A 53 28.27 20.97 11.76
C LYS A 53 28.01 19.51 11.35
N GLY A 54 28.62 19.06 10.25
CA GLY A 54 28.47 17.71 9.72
C GLY A 54 27.57 17.65 8.50
N TYR A 55 26.61 16.72 8.48
CA TYR A 55 25.77 16.41 7.32
C TYR A 55 24.29 16.67 7.59
N ARG A 56 23.55 17.05 6.55
CA ARG A 56 22.11 17.28 6.60
C ARG A 56 21.46 16.77 5.32
N LEU A 57 20.38 16.01 5.42
CA LEU A 57 19.54 15.66 4.26
C LEU A 57 18.58 16.82 4.01
N SER A 58 18.65 17.43 2.82
CA SER A 58 17.80 18.57 2.43
C SER A 58 16.75 18.21 1.39
N ASP A 59 17.00 17.19 0.57
CA ASP A 59 16.06 16.66 -0.42
C ASP A 59 16.42 15.20 -0.75
N GLU A 60 15.46 14.43 -1.25
CA GLU A 60 15.67 13.02 -1.59
C GLU A 60 14.88 12.56 -2.82
N PRO A 61 15.41 11.59 -3.58
CA PRO A 61 14.80 11.18 -4.82
C PRO A 61 13.58 10.30 -4.55
N ASP A 62 12.59 10.37 -5.44
CA ASP A 62 11.43 9.48 -5.46
C ASP A 62 11.84 8.06 -5.93
N THR A 63 12.41 7.26 -5.03
CA THR A 63 12.86 5.88 -5.34
C THR A 63 12.31 4.86 -4.34
N LEU A 64 11.66 3.81 -4.84
CA LEU A 64 11.14 2.72 -4.01
C LEU A 64 12.24 1.70 -3.70
N SER A 65 13.25 2.10 -2.94
CA SER A 65 14.33 1.20 -2.56
C SER A 65 14.12 0.57 -1.19
N LYS A 66 14.66 -0.65 -0.99
CA LYS A 66 14.69 -1.33 0.30
C LYS A 66 15.18 -0.42 1.43
N HIS A 67 16.29 0.27 1.22
CA HIS A 67 16.90 1.11 2.26
C HIS A 67 16.10 2.40 2.52
N GLN A 68 15.43 2.97 1.52
CA GLN A 68 14.54 4.12 1.73
C GLN A 68 13.32 3.75 2.56
N LEU A 69 12.76 2.56 2.32
CA LEU A 69 11.60 2.09 3.03
C LEU A 69 11.95 1.69 4.47
N GLU A 70 12.97 0.86 4.65
CA GLU A 70 13.44 0.43 5.98
C GLU A 70 13.81 1.61 6.89
N SER A 71 14.33 2.70 6.33
CA SER A 71 14.69 3.89 7.11
C SER A 71 13.49 4.77 7.52
N ARG A 72 12.27 4.44 7.08
CA ARG A 72 11.01 5.08 7.51
C ARG A 72 10.15 4.18 8.38
N LEU A 73 10.32 2.87 8.28
CA LEU A 73 9.61 1.92 9.11
C LEU A 73 10.22 1.89 10.53
N LYS A 74 9.38 1.58 11.53
CA LYS A 74 9.84 1.36 12.90
C LYS A 74 10.48 -0.02 13.01
N ASP A 75 11.39 -0.19 13.97
CA ASP A 75 12.07 -1.47 14.22
C ASP A 75 11.09 -2.62 14.55
N GLU A 76 9.90 -2.31 15.06
CA GLU A 76 8.86 -3.29 15.42
C GLU A 76 7.87 -3.60 14.30
N THR A 77 8.09 -3.10 13.08
CA THR A 77 7.22 -3.39 11.92
C THR A 77 7.14 -4.90 11.66
N PHE A 78 5.95 -5.39 11.27
CA PHE A 78 5.83 -6.79 10.82
C PHE A 78 6.46 -7.05 9.44
N ILE A 79 6.93 -6.02 8.73
CA ILE A 79 7.63 -6.17 7.46
C ILE A 79 9.04 -6.72 7.71
N THR A 80 9.25 -7.99 7.38
CA THR A 80 10.48 -8.73 7.71
C THR A 80 11.49 -8.75 6.55
N ALA A 81 11.02 -8.61 5.32
CA ALA A 81 11.86 -8.65 4.13
C ALA A 81 11.29 -7.75 3.02
N VAL A 82 12.18 -7.12 2.25
CA VAL A 82 11.81 -6.32 1.08
C VAL A 82 12.60 -6.81 -0.12
N HIS A 83 11.89 -7.28 -1.14
CA HIS A 83 12.40 -7.65 -2.45
C HIS A 83 12.01 -6.56 -3.44
N HIS A 84 12.98 -5.84 -3.99
CA HIS A 84 12.74 -4.79 -5.00
C HIS A 84 13.27 -5.24 -6.35
N TYR A 85 12.47 -5.02 -7.39
CA TYR A 85 12.81 -5.37 -8.76
C TYR A 85 12.61 -4.18 -9.71
N PRO A 86 13.58 -3.89 -10.61
CA PRO A 86 13.40 -2.82 -11.59
C PRO A 86 12.25 -3.09 -12.60
N SER A 87 12.04 -4.35 -12.97
CA SER A 87 10.94 -4.74 -13.86
C SER A 87 10.69 -6.24 -13.72
N ILE A 88 9.41 -6.62 -13.56
CA ILE A 88 8.97 -8.02 -13.45
C ILE A 88 7.65 -8.22 -14.20
N HIS A 89 7.19 -9.46 -14.32
CA HIS A 89 5.85 -9.74 -14.86
C HIS A 89 4.76 -9.24 -13.92
N SER A 90 4.76 -9.71 -12.67
CA SER A 90 3.81 -9.29 -11.66
C SER A 90 4.39 -9.52 -10.27
N THR A 91 4.27 -8.52 -9.40
CA THR A 91 4.58 -8.64 -7.97
C THR A 91 3.78 -9.77 -7.31
N GLN A 92 2.53 -9.97 -7.75
CA GLN A 92 1.64 -11.01 -7.26
C GLN A 92 2.17 -12.41 -7.59
N GLU A 93 2.64 -12.63 -8.83
CA GLU A 93 3.21 -13.91 -9.24
C GLU A 93 4.51 -14.22 -8.50
N THR A 94 5.39 -13.22 -8.37
CA THR A 94 6.62 -13.37 -7.58
C THR A 94 6.31 -13.66 -6.12
N ALA A 95 5.28 -13.03 -5.54
CA ALA A 95 4.84 -13.33 -4.17
C ALA A 95 4.32 -14.75 -4.02
N HIS A 96 3.56 -15.29 -4.99
CA HIS A 96 3.11 -16.69 -4.99
C HIS A 96 4.29 -17.67 -5.02
N GLN A 97 5.28 -17.38 -5.87
CA GLN A 97 6.49 -18.18 -5.94
C GLN A 97 7.23 -18.18 -4.59
N LEU A 98 7.52 -17.00 -4.05
CA LEU A 98 8.21 -16.86 -2.76
C LEU A 98 7.42 -17.49 -1.61
N ALA A 99 6.09 -17.36 -1.60
CA ALA A 99 5.24 -18.00 -0.59
C ALA A 99 5.32 -19.53 -0.64
N SER A 100 5.38 -20.11 -1.85
CA SER A 100 5.58 -21.55 -2.09
C SER A 100 6.97 -22.02 -1.67
N GLU A 101 7.97 -21.13 -1.76
CA GLU A 101 9.33 -21.33 -1.26
C GLU A 101 9.46 -21.04 0.26
N ASN A 102 8.32 -20.92 0.98
CA ASN A 102 8.24 -20.66 2.41
C ASN A 102 8.78 -19.30 2.87
N ALA A 103 8.71 -18.27 2.03
CA ALA A 103 9.00 -16.91 2.46
C ALA A 103 8.17 -16.53 3.70
N PRO A 104 8.77 -15.84 4.69
CA PRO A 104 8.11 -15.52 5.95
C PRO A 104 6.99 -14.50 5.76
N GLU A 105 6.08 -14.44 6.74
CA GLU A 105 5.14 -13.33 6.86
C GLU A 105 5.87 -11.99 6.89
N GLY A 106 5.28 -10.97 6.28
CA GLY A 106 5.88 -9.65 6.17
C GLY A 106 6.87 -9.50 5.03
N THR A 107 6.98 -10.51 4.15
CA THR A 107 7.77 -10.39 2.92
C THR A 107 7.04 -9.49 1.93
N LEU A 108 7.62 -8.33 1.65
CA LEU A 108 7.13 -7.32 0.72
C LEU A 108 7.87 -7.42 -0.62
N ILE A 109 7.12 -7.53 -1.70
CA ILE A 109 7.62 -7.50 -3.07
C ILE A 109 7.27 -6.12 -3.64
N LEU A 110 8.25 -5.42 -4.19
CA LEU A 110 8.12 -4.13 -4.85
C LEU A 110 8.66 -4.21 -6.28
N ALA A 111 8.03 -3.49 -7.18
CA ALA A 111 8.56 -3.31 -8.53
C ALA A 111 8.48 -1.85 -8.98
N ASP A 112 9.47 -1.40 -9.76
CA ASP A 112 9.35 -0.11 -10.45
C ASP A 112 8.37 -0.21 -11.63
N GLU A 113 8.26 -1.39 -12.25
CA GLU A 113 7.43 -1.69 -13.42
C GLU A 113 6.86 -3.12 -13.35
N GLN A 114 5.61 -3.30 -13.79
CA GLN A 114 5.06 -4.63 -14.07
C GLN A 114 4.64 -4.73 -15.54
N THR A 115 5.20 -5.72 -16.25
CA THR A 115 4.90 -5.97 -17.67
C THR A 115 3.59 -6.74 -17.87
N LYS A 116 3.09 -7.42 -16.83
CA LYS A 116 1.84 -8.22 -16.81
C LYS A 116 1.10 -8.02 -15.49
N GLY A 117 0.97 -6.77 -15.03
CA GLY A 117 0.24 -6.43 -13.81
C GLY A 117 -1.18 -6.99 -13.83
N LYS A 118 -1.63 -7.54 -12.70
CA LYS A 118 -2.92 -8.25 -12.59
C LYS A 118 -3.92 -7.47 -11.73
N GLY A 119 -5.17 -7.46 -12.19
CA GLY A 119 -6.34 -7.10 -11.40
C GLY A 119 -7.26 -8.31 -11.23
N ARG A 120 -8.43 -8.09 -10.60
CA ARG A 120 -9.46 -9.12 -10.42
C ARG A 120 -9.98 -9.63 -11.77
N LEU A 121 -10.47 -10.88 -11.77
CA LEU A 121 -11.12 -11.52 -12.93
C LEU A 121 -10.25 -11.51 -14.21
N GLY A 122 -8.93 -11.56 -14.06
CA GLY A 122 -7.99 -11.59 -15.19
C GLY A 122 -7.79 -10.25 -15.90
N ARG A 123 -8.37 -9.15 -15.40
CA ARG A 123 -8.13 -7.81 -15.96
C ARG A 123 -6.66 -7.41 -15.77
N GLN A 124 -6.09 -6.66 -16.71
CA GLN A 124 -4.73 -6.15 -16.58
C GLN A 124 -4.69 -4.88 -15.73
N TRP A 125 -3.63 -4.71 -14.95
CA TRP A 125 -3.33 -3.50 -14.20
C TRP A 125 -2.14 -2.76 -14.81
N HIS A 126 -2.38 -1.57 -15.35
CA HIS A 126 -1.34 -0.76 -15.98
C HIS A 126 -0.32 -0.28 -14.94
N SER A 127 0.95 -0.70 -15.07
CA SER A 127 2.01 -0.45 -14.09
C SER A 127 3.26 0.18 -14.73
N PRO A 128 3.18 1.45 -15.22
CA PRO A 128 4.31 2.06 -15.89
C PRO A 128 5.49 2.25 -14.92
N ARG A 129 6.70 2.16 -15.47
CA ARG A 129 7.94 2.33 -14.73
C ARG A 129 7.94 3.61 -13.89
N GLU A 130 8.33 3.48 -12.62
CA GLU A 130 8.62 4.58 -11.69
C GLU A 130 7.47 5.57 -11.42
N THR A 131 6.24 5.24 -11.81
CA THR A 131 5.09 6.15 -11.68
C THR A 131 4.12 5.80 -10.57
N GLY A 132 4.17 4.59 -10.02
CA GLY A 132 3.27 4.18 -8.96
C GLY A 132 3.95 3.26 -7.97
N ILE A 133 3.13 2.74 -7.06
CA ILE A 133 3.53 1.71 -6.10
C ILE A 133 2.88 0.42 -6.57
N TRP A 134 3.72 -0.50 -7.02
CA TRP A 134 3.34 -1.84 -7.43
C TRP A 134 3.91 -2.79 -6.39
N MET A 135 3.04 -3.36 -5.56
CA MET A 135 3.50 -4.20 -4.47
C MET A 135 2.64 -5.44 -4.26
N SER A 136 3.22 -6.44 -3.63
CA SER A 136 2.51 -7.58 -3.04
C SER A 136 3.11 -7.92 -1.69
N LEU A 137 2.26 -8.23 -0.73
CA LEU A 137 2.64 -8.54 0.64
C LEU A 137 2.19 -9.96 1.01
N ILE A 138 3.12 -10.76 1.52
CA ILE A 138 2.86 -12.12 1.99
C ILE A 138 2.48 -12.07 3.48
N LEU A 139 1.29 -12.58 3.80
CA LEU A 139 0.74 -12.72 5.14
C LEU A 139 0.55 -14.21 5.46
N ARG A 140 0.73 -14.62 6.72
CA ARG A 140 0.45 -15.99 7.20
C ARG A 140 -0.39 -15.97 8.49
N PRO A 141 -1.53 -15.27 8.51
CA PRO A 141 -2.38 -15.19 9.69
C PRO A 141 -2.99 -16.55 10.02
N ASP A 142 -3.10 -16.86 11.32
CA ASP A 142 -3.88 -18.00 11.81
C ASP A 142 -5.38 -17.63 11.84
N ILE A 143 -6.01 -17.62 10.66
CA ILE A 143 -7.43 -17.31 10.48
C ILE A 143 -8.11 -18.32 9.55
N GLU A 144 -9.42 -18.48 9.72
CA GLU A 144 -10.24 -19.29 8.82
C GLU A 144 -10.27 -18.71 7.39
N VAL A 145 -10.28 -19.58 6.38
CA VAL A 145 -10.34 -19.24 4.94
C VAL A 145 -11.42 -18.20 4.63
N LYS A 146 -12.61 -18.34 5.23
CA LYS A 146 -13.76 -17.43 5.03
C LYS A 146 -13.50 -15.99 5.51
N ARG A 147 -12.49 -15.76 6.36
CA ARG A 147 -12.09 -14.42 6.84
C ARG A 147 -11.08 -13.73 5.93
N ALA A 148 -10.45 -14.43 5.00
CA ALA A 148 -9.46 -13.83 4.08
C ALA A 148 -9.97 -12.58 3.34
N PRO A 149 -11.24 -12.49 2.87
CA PRO A 149 -11.75 -11.26 2.24
C PRO A 149 -11.67 -10.01 3.12
N GLN A 150 -11.74 -10.16 4.45
CA GLN A 150 -11.64 -9.05 5.41
C GLN A 150 -10.28 -8.32 5.32
N LEU A 151 -9.21 -9.02 4.92
CA LEU A 151 -7.89 -8.40 4.71
C LEU A 151 -7.88 -7.44 3.53
N THR A 152 -8.74 -7.65 2.52
CA THR A 152 -8.92 -6.68 1.42
C THR A 152 -9.50 -5.38 1.95
N LEU A 153 -10.51 -5.47 2.82
CA LEU A 153 -11.17 -4.32 3.43
C LEU A 153 -10.23 -3.58 4.39
N LEU A 154 -9.48 -4.33 5.21
CA LEU A 154 -8.42 -3.79 6.06
C LEU A 154 -7.38 -3.02 5.25
N THR A 155 -6.91 -3.60 4.15
CA THR A 155 -5.94 -2.97 3.26
C THR A 155 -6.50 -1.68 2.66
N ALA A 156 -7.77 -1.66 2.28
CA ALA A 156 -8.41 -0.45 1.77
C ALA A 156 -8.40 0.68 2.81
N VAL A 157 -8.68 0.38 4.09
CA VAL A 157 -8.58 1.34 5.20
C VAL A 157 -7.14 1.84 5.37
N ALA A 158 -6.16 0.94 5.33
CA ALA A 158 -4.75 1.30 5.43
C ALA A 158 -4.31 2.25 4.29
N VAL A 159 -4.79 1.98 3.07
CA VAL A 159 -4.49 2.80 1.89
C VAL A 159 -5.08 4.20 2.02
N VAL A 160 -6.37 4.34 2.32
CA VAL A 160 -7.01 5.68 2.39
C VAL A 160 -6.41 6.53 3.51
N ARG A 161 -6.17 5.94 4.70
CA ARG A 161 -5.52 6.64 5.82
C ARG A 161 -4.07 6.99 5.51
N GLY A 162 -3.33 6.05 4.91
CA GLY A 162 -1.94 6.25 4.53
C GLY A 162 -1.77 7.38 3.51
N ILE A 163 -2.63 7.42 2.48
CA ILE A 163 -2.67 8.50 1.48
C ILE A 163 -2.99 9.84 2.15
N LYS A 164 -4.01 9.88 3.01
CA LYS A 164 -4.40 11.10 3.73
C LYS A 164 -3.27 11.64 4.60
N ASN A 165 -2.60 10.77 5.36
CA ASN A 165 -1.50 11.17 6.21
C ASN A 165 -0.27 11.67 5.41
N ALA A 166 0.03 11.04 4.26
CA ALA A 166 1.21 11.37 3.47
C ALA A 166 1.03 12.58 2.55
N VAL A 167 -0.16 12.76 1.97
CA VAL A 167 -0.41 13.74 0.89
C VAL A 167 -1.52 14.73 1.22
N GLY A 168 -2.36 14.45 2.22
CA GLY A 168 -3.53 15.27 2.56
C GLY A 168 -4.74 15.06 1.66
N ILE A 169 -4.68 14.10 0.73
CA ILE A 169 -5.80 13.69 -0.12
C ILE A 169 -6.66 12.69 0.65
N ASP A 170 -7.99 12.83 0.61
CA ASP A 170 -8.93 11.96 1.32
C ASP A 170 -9.75 11.11 0.32
N PRO A 171 -9.19 9.97 -0.15
CA PRO A 171 -9.91 9.09 -1.08
C PRO A 171 -10.95 8.22 -0.37
N GLU A 172 -11.93 7.74 -1.13
CA GLU A 172 -13.03 6.89 -0.65
C GLU A 172 -12.85 5.45 -1.12
N ILE A 173 -13.39 4.50 -0.35
CA ILE A 173 -13.35 3.07 -0.65
C ILE A 173 -14.59 2.68 -1.45
N LYS A 174 -14.40 2.16 -2.66
CA LYS A 174 -15.44 1.49 -3.43
C LYS A 174 -15.35 -0.01 -3.19
N TRP A 175 -16.35 -0.54 -2.49
CA TRP A 175 -16.41 -1.97 -2.17
C TRP A 175 -16.31 -2.85 -3.43
N PRO A 176 -15.58 -3.97 -3.38
CA PRO A 176 -14.84 -4.46 -2.21
C PRO A 176 -13.36 -4.03 -2.15
N ASN A 177 -12.80 -3.48 -3.23
CA ASN A 177 -11.34 -3.53 -3.41
C ASN A 177 -10.74 -2.35 -4.18
N ASP A 178 -11.53 -1.33 -4.50
CA ASP A 178 -11.05 -0.16 -5.23
C ASP A 178 -11.01 1.06 -4.30
N VAL A 179 -10.02 1.93 -4.50
CA VAL A 179 -9.92 3.23 -3.83
C VAL A 179 -10.03 4.32 -4.90
N LEU A 180 -10.94 5.27 -4.68
CA LEU A 180 -11.31 6.30 -5.64
C LEU A 180 -11.09 7.69 -5.05
N PHE A 181 -10.80 8.65 -5.92
CA PHE A 181 -10.87 10.08 -5.61
C PHE A 181 -11.72 10.75 -6.68
N GLU A 182 -12.72 11.54 -6.27
CA GLU A 182 -13.69 12.17 -7.17
C GLU A 182 -14.27 11.23 -8.24
N GLY A 183 -14.57 9.98 -7.84
CA GLY A 183 -15.14 8.96 -8.73
C GLY A 183 -14.15 8.25 -9.67
N LYS A 184 -12.87 8.66 -9.69
CA LYS A 184 -11.81 8.01 -10.49
C LYS A 184 -10.94 7.10 -9.63
N LYS A 185 -10.53 5.96 -10.18
CA LYS A 185 -9.72 4.96 -9.46
C LYS A 185 -8.28 5.43 -9.28
N VAL A 186 -7.81 5.45 -8.04
CA VAL A 186 -6.41 5.75 -7.69
C VAL A 186 -5.66 4.48 -7.24
N ALA A 187 -6.35 3.51 -6.64
CA ALA A 187 -5.77 2.23 -6.28
C ALA A 187 -6.72 1.05 -6.48
N GLY A 188 -6.12 -0.12 -6.69
CA GLY A 188 -6.78 -1.41 -6.75
C GLY A 188 -6.05 -2.41 -5.85
N ILE A 189 -6.84 -3.16 -5.08
CA ILE A 189 -6.34 -4.19 -4.17
C ILE A 189 -6.75 -5.56 -4.71
N LEU A 190 -5.81 -6.51 -4.67
CA LEU A 190 -6.02 -7.89 -5.08
C LEU A 190 -5.53 -8.81 -3.96
N THR A 191 -6.46 -9.50 -3.30
CA THR A 191 -6.12 -10.51 -2.30
C THR A 191 -6.31 -11.89 -2.90
N GLU A 192 -5.25 -12.67 -2.92
CA GLU A 192 -5.28 -14.08 -3.32
C GLU A 192 -4.78 -14.94 -2.18
N MET A 193 -5.22 -16.19 -2.15
CA MET A 193 -4.92 -17.11 -1.08
C MET A 193 -4.28 -18.36 -1.65
N GLN A 194 -3.18 -18.76 -1.04
CA GLN A 194 -2.59 -20.08 -1.21
C GLN A 194 -3.03 -20.93 -0.03
N ALA A 195 -3.95 -21.85 -0.26
CA ALA A 195 -4.53 -22.68 0.78
C ALA A 195 -4.68 -24.13 0.30
N GLU A 196 -4.58 -25.04 1.25
CA GLU A 196 -5.13 -26.39 1.15
C GLU A 196 -6.57 -26.39 1.71
N PRO A 197 -7.37 -27.45 1.48
CA PRO A 197 -8.79 -27.49 1.89
C PRO A 197 -9.05 -27.06 3.34
N ASP A 198 -8.14 -27.37 4.27
CA ASP A 198 -8.33 -27.16 5.71
C ASP A 198 -7.42 -26.08 6.33
N LYS A 199 -6.48 -25.49 5.58
CA LYS A 199 -5.54 -24.49 6.12
C LYS A 199 -5.09 -23.44 5.09
N VAL A 200 -5.10 -22.18 5.53
CA VAL A 200 -4.45 -21.07 4.82
C VAL A 200 -2.94 -21.19 5.00
N HIS A 201 -2.20 -21.38 3.90
CA HIS A 201 -0.73 -21.38 3.93
C HIS A 201 -0.18 -19.96 3.86
N ALA A 202 -0.73 -19.16 2.95
CA ALA A 202 -0.40 -17.76 2.78
C ALA A 202 -1.58 -16.97 2.19
N ILE A 203 -1.66 -15.71 2.55
CA ILE A 203 -2.52 -14.72 1.90
C ILE A 203 -1.60 -13.68 1.27
N ILE A 204 -1.82 -13.39 -0.01
CA ILE A 204 -1.01 -12.46 -0.78
C ILE A 204 -1.88 -11.27 -1.14
N VAL A 205 -1.54 -10.12 -0.59
CA VAL A 205 -2.25 -8.87 -0.84
C VAL A 205 -1.43 -8.00 -1.79
N GLY A 206 -1.89 -7.92 -3.03
CA GLY A 206 -1.40 -7.01 -4.05
C GLY A 206 -2.04 -5.63 -3.94
N LEU A 207 -1.23 -4.59 -4.07
CA LEU A 207 -1.66 -3.20 -4.16
C LEU A 207 -1.04 -2.56 -5.40
N GLY A 208 -1.90 -2.09 -6.30
CA GLY A 208 -1.54 -1.16 -7.35
C GLY A 208 -2.04 0.23 -6.98
N LEU A 209 -1.13 1.19 -6.81
CA LEU A 209 -1.46 2.58 -6.46
C LEU A 209 -0.81 3.54 -7.45
N ASN A 210 -1.64 4.36 -8.08
CA ASN A 210 -1.23 5.40 -9.00
C ASN A 210 -0.73 6.62 -8.22
N VAL A 211 0.55 6.97 -8.38
CA VAL A 211 1.16 8.06 -7.61
C VAL A 211 1.53 9.24 -8.51
N ASN A 212 2.49 9.09 -9.42
CA ASN A 212 3.11 10.17 -10.20
C ASN A 212 2.76 10.16 -11.70
N GLN A 213 1.83 9.31 -12.14
CA GLN A 213 1.31 9.39 -13.52
C GLN A 213 0.74 10.79 -13.77
N SER A 214 1.21 11.47 -14.82
CA SER A 214 0.64 12.76 -15.24
C SER A 214 -0.52 12.59 -16.23
N GLN A 215 -0.63 11.42 -16.85
CA GLN A 215 -1.67 11.06 -17.80
C GLN A 215 -1.83 9.53 -17.83
N PHE A 216 -2.99 9.08 -18.31
CA PHE A 216 -3.28 7.66 -18.53
C PHE A 216 -3.60 7.44 -20.00
N PRO A 217 -3.28 6.26 -20.57
CA PRO A 217 -3.71 5.94 -21.93
C PRO A 217 -5.20 5.64 -21.97
N ALA A 218 -5.84 5.88 -23.12
CA ALA A 218 -7.22 5.45 -23.33
C ALA A 218 -7.34 3.91 -23.21
N PRO A 219 -8.41 3.37 -22.61
CA PRO A 219 -9.58 4.08 -22.06
C PRO A 219 -9.45 4.46 -20.57
N LEU A 220 -8.27 4.34 -19.96
CA LEU A 220 -8.07 4.57 -18.52
C LEU A 220 -8.13 6.06 -18.14
N ASP A 221 -7.89 6.97 -19.08
CA ASP A 221 -7.92 8.42 -18.92
C ASP A 221 -9.23 8.97 -18.32
N THR A 222 -10.35 8.29 -18.55
CA THR A 222 -11.66 8.69 -18.04
C THR A 222 -12.01 8.11 -16.67
N ILE A 223 -11.38 6.99 -16.28
CA ILE A 223 -11.76 6.19 -15.10
C ILE A 223 -10.66 6.08 -14.04
N ALA A 224 -9.44 6.54 -14.33
CA ALA A 224 -8.30 6.47 -13.42
C ALA A 224 -7.73 7.86 -13.14
N THR A 225 -7.11 8.00 -11.97
CA THR A 225 -6.34 9.18 -11.57
C THR A 225 -5.08 8.76 -10.78
N SER A 226 -4.26 9.72 -10.41
CA SER A 226 -3.04 9.54 -9.61
C SER A 226 -2.95 10.59 -8.51
N LEU A 227 -2.18 10.30 -7.45
CA LEU A 227 -1.95 11.27 -6.36
C LEU A 227 -1.34 12.60 -6.87
N ARG A 228 -0.54 12.57 -7.94
CA ARG A 228 0.06 13.76 -8.55
C ARG A 228 -0.98 14.61 -9.28
N ILE A 229 -1.89 13.99 -10.01
CA ILE A 229 -2.96 14.71 -10.69
C ILE A 229 -3.83 15.42 -9.65
N GLU A 230 -4.21 14.72 -8.59
CA GLU A 230 -5.13 15.25 -7.57
C GLU A 230 -4.46 16.23 -6.60
N SER A 231 -3.17 16.06 -6.27
CA SER A 231 -2.44 17.02 -5.41
C SER A 231 -1.84 18.20 -6.18
N GLY A 232 -1.78 18.14 -7.51
CA GLY A 232 -1.13 19.13 -8.37
C GLY A 232 0.40 19.15 -8.28
N LYS A 233 1.04 18.23 -7.55
CA LYS A 233 2.50 18.17 -7.35
C LYS A 233 3.03 16.75 -7.36
N SER A 234 4.33 16.58 -7.60
CA SER A 234 4.97 15.26 -7.47
C SER A 234 4.91 14.78 -6.02
N VAL A 235 4.70 13.48 -5.83
CA VAL A 235 4.58 12.85 -4.52
C VAL A 235 5.70 11.84 -4.33
N ASN A 236 6.36 11.82 -3.17
CA ASN A 236 7.36 10.81 -2.87
C ASN A 236 6.66 9.46 -2.58
N ARG A 237 6.93 8.45 -3.42
CA ARG A 237 6.29 7.13 -3.32
C ARG A 237 6.66 6.39 -2.03
N THR A 238 7.87 6.59 -1.52
CA THR A 238 8.30 5.94 -0.28
C THR A 238 7.63 6.53 0.96
N ASP A 239 7.33 7.84 0.96
CA ASP A 239 6.53 8.46 2.02
C ASP A 239 5.10 7.89 2.06
N VAL A 240 4.46 7.79 0.89
CA VAL A 240 3.12 7.19 0.77
C VAL A 240 3.14 5.73 1.21
N LEU A 241 4.05 4.91 0.67
CA LEU A 241 4.13 3.49 1.02
C LEU A 241 4.41 3.28 2.50
N SER A 242 5.35 4.02 3.08
CA SER A 242 5.66 3.90 4.52
C SER A 242 4.46 4.28 5.40
N SER A 243 3.75 5.36 5.04
CA SER A 243 2.52 5.77 5.73
C SER A 243 1.44 4.69 5.66
N ILE A 244 1.23 4.08 4.49
CA ILE A 244 0.29 2.96 4.31
C ILE A 244 0.71 1.75 5.15
N LEU A 245 1.99 1.36 5.14
CA LEU A 245 2.48 0.21 5.90
C LEU A 245 2.39 0.41 7.42
N ILE A 246 2.57 1.64 7.91
CA ILE A 246 2.37 1.98 9.33
C ILE A 246 0.91 1.79 9.73
N GLU A 247 -0.02 2.29 8.91
CA GLU A 247 -1.46 2.10 9.14
C GLU A 247 -1.85 0.61 9.04
N TRP A 248 -1.26 -0.10 8.07
CA TRP A 248 -1.49 -1.53 7.88
C TRP A 248 -0.99 -2.35 9.07
N ASP A 249 0.23 -2.13 9.57
CA ASP A 249 0.77 -2.84 10.75
C ASP A 249 -0.16 -2.69 11.96
N TRP A 250 -0.59 -1.47 12.26
CA TRP A 250 -1.53 -1.21 13.36
C TRP A 250 -2.87 -1.91 13.16
N LEU A 251 -3.47 -1.76 11.97
CA LEU A 251 -4.75 -2.38 11.62
C LEU A 251 -4.68 -3.91 11.68
N TYR A 252 -3.61 -4.50 11.15
CA TYR A 252 -3.42 -5.94 11.06
C TYR A 252 -3.24 -6.57 12.44
N ARG A 253 -2.42 -5.96 13.30
CA ARG A 253 -2.28 -6.40 14.70
C ARG A 253 -3.60 -6.28 15.47
N THR A 254 -4.33 -5.19 15.26
CA THR A 254 -5.66 -4.99 15.87
C THR A 254 -6.65 -6.05 15.37
N PHE A 255 -6.67 -6.32 14.07
CA PHE A 255 -7.50 -7.37 13.46
C PHE A 255 -7.20 -8.76 14.02
N LEU A 256 -5.93 -9.12 14.19
CA LEU A 256 -5.55 -10.42 14.76
C LEU A 256 -5.98 -10.57 16.22
N LYS A 257 -5.97 -9.47 16.99
CA LYS A 257 -6.30 -9.48 18.42
C LYS A 257 -7.80 -9.37 18.68
N GLU A 258 -8.49 -8.50 17.96
CA GLU A 258 -9.88 -8.06 18.24
C GLU A 258 -10.86 -8.50 17.15
N GLY A 259 -10.36 -9.04 16.03
CA GLY A 259 -11.16 -9.44 14.89
C GLY A 259 -11.60 -8.28 13.99
N PHE A 260 -12.48 -8.59 13.04
CA PHE A 260 -12.93 -7.62 12.04
C PHE A 260 -13.81 -6.50 12.62
N ALA A 261 -14.41 -6.71 13.79
CA ALA A 261 -15.25 -5.70 14.46
C ALA A 261 -14.52 -4.38 14.72
N ALA A 262 -13.19 -4.42 14.92
CA ALA A 262 -12.37 -3.22 15.09
C ALA A 262 -12.07 -2.48 13.76
N VAL A 263 -12.10 -3.20 12.63
CA VAL A 263 -11.78 -2.64 11.29
C VAL A 263 -13.04 -2.14 10.58
N LYS A 264 -14.15 -2.85 10.76
CA LYS A 264 -15.45 -2.54 10.14
C LYS A 264 -15.87 -1.06 10.24
N PRO A 265 -15.92 -0.42 11.43
CA PRO A 265 -16.35 0.98 11.52
C PRO A 265 -15.40 1.94 10.81
N LEU A 266 -14.10 1.61 10.77
CA LEU A 266 -13.12 2.40 10.01
C LEU A 266 -13.37 2.28 8.51
N TRP A 267 -13.71 1.08 8.03
CA TRP A 267 -14.07 0.87 6.63
C TRP A 267 -15.36 1.62 6.27
N GLU A 268 -16.39 1.52 7.09
CA GLU A 268 -17.69 2.16 6.87
C GLU A 268 -17.59 3.69 6.84
N ALA A 269 -16.70 4.28 7.65
CA ALA A 269 -16.43 5.72 7.66
C ALA A 269 -15.81 6.25 6.36
N HIS A 270 -15.14 5.39 5.59
CA HIS A 270 -14.50 5.73 4.30
C HIS A 270 -15.25 5.16 3.09
N ALA A 271 -16.38 4.50 3.28
CA ALA A 271 -17.08 3.81 2.20
C ALA A 271 -17.85 4.78 1.30
N LEU A 272 -17.45 4.82 0.01
CA LEU A 272 -18.08 5.65 -1.02
C LEU A 272 -19.59 5.43 -1.13
N THR A 273 -20.03 4.19 -0.93
CA THR A 273 -21.41 3.76 -1.17
C THR A 273 -22.33 3.96 0.04
N MET A 274 -21.80 4.28 1.21
CA MET A 274 -22.56 4.25 2.46
C MET A 274 -23.78 5.19 2.41
N GLY A 275 -24.97 4.64 2.65
CA GLY A 275 -26.24 5.38 2.62
C GLY A 275 -26.71 5.80 1.24
N LYS A 276 -25.95 5.50 0.17
CA LYS A 276 -26.29 5.85 -1.21
C LYS A 276 -27.10 4.74 -1.89
N ARG A 277 -27.92 5.13 -2.86
CA ARG A 277 -28.57 4.19 -3.76
C ARG A 277 -27.52 3.70 -4.78
N ILE A 278 -27.35 2.40 -4.89
CA ILE A 278 -26.36 1.79 -5.78
C ILE A 278 -26.99 0.70 -6.63
N THR A 279 -26.31 0.34 -7.71
CA THR A 279 -26.60 -0.85 -8.51
C THR A 279 -25.43 -1.82 -8.39
N ALA A 280 -25.69 -3.01 -7.86
CA ALA A 280 -24.74 -4.11 -7.75
C ALA A 280 -24.99 -5.10 -8.90
N ARG A 281 -24.00 -5.24 -9.79
CA ARG A 281 -24.05 -6.18 -10.91
C ARG A 281 -23.23 -7.42 -10.57
N THR A 282 -23.93 -8.55 -10.43
CA THR A 282 -23.31 -9.86 -10.24
C THR A 282 -23.41 -10.65 -11.54
N PRO A 283 -22.70 -11.78 -11.71
CA PRO A 283 -22.88 -12.64 -12.88
C PRO A 283 -24.29 -13.22 -13.04
N LYS A 284 -25.08 -13.27 -11.95
CA LYS A 284 -26.41 -13.92 -11.94
C LYS A 284 -27.56 -12.92 -12.01
N GLU A 285 -27.39 -11.75 -11.42
CA GLU A 285 -28.46 -10.76 -11.22
C GLU A 285 -27.90 -9.34 -11.10
N THR A 286 -28.76 -8.36 -11.39
CA THR A 286 -28.52 -6.94 -11.10
C THR A 286 -29.48 -6.50 -10.00
N LEU A 287 -28.94 -5.93 -8.94
CA LEU A 287 -29.69 -5.53 -7.75
C LEU A 287 -29.53 -4.03 -7.51
N THR A 288 -30.63 -3.34 -7.25
CA THR A 288 -30.64 -1.91 -6.92
C THR A 288 -31.27 -1.70 -5.55
N GLY A 289 -30.68 -0.81 -4.77
CA GLY A 289 -31.12 -0.50 -3.41
C GLY A 289 -30.18 0.46 -2.70
N ILE A 290 -30.39 0.67 -1.41
CA ILE A 290 -29.54 1.51 -0.56
C ILE A 290 -28.46 0.63 0.07
N ALA A 291 -27.19 1.00 -0.09
CA ALA A 291 -26.10 0.34 0.64
C ALA A 291 -26.12 0.79 2.11
N THR A 292 -26.30 -0.18 2.99
CA THR A 292 -26.50 0.05 4.44
C THR A 292 -25.27 -0.27 5.29
N GLY A 293 -24.22 -0.81 4.67
CA GLY A 293 -22.96 -1.15 5.33
C GLY A 293 -22.48 -2.53 4.92
N ILE A 294 -21.66 -3.13 5.77
CA ILE A 294 -21.17 -4.50 5.61
C ILE A 294 -21.54 -5.34 6.84
N ASP A 295 -21.67 -6.66 6.67
CA ASP A 295 -21.78 -7.56 7.81
C ASP A 295 -20.40 -7.84 8.46
N ASP A 296 -20.38 -8.68 9.48
CA ASP A 296 -19.15 -9.02 10.21
C ASP A 296 -18.21 -9.94 9.41
N SER A 297 -18.65 -10.42 8.25
CA SER A 297 -17.83 -11.14 7.27
C SER A 297 -17.30 -10.22 6.17
N GLY A 298 -17.73 -8.94 6.12
CA GLY A 298 -17.36 -7.98 5.09
C GLY A 298 -18.26 -8.01 3.84
N VAL A 299 -19.41 -8.69 3.91
CA VAL A 299 -20.40 -8.81 2.84
C VAL A 299 -21.23 -7.53 2.78
N LEU A 300 -21.40 -6.96 1.58
CA LEU A 300 -22.15 -5.72 1.40
C LEU A 300 -23.65 -5.95 1.63
N LEU A 301 -24.26 -5.08 2.44
CA LEU A 301 -25.67 -5.11 2.81
C LEU A 301 -26.47 -4.10 1.99
N LEU A 302 -27.35 -4.59 1.11
CA LEU A 302 -28.17 -3.77 0.22
C LEU A 302 -29.65 -3.88 0.60
N ARG A 303 -30.27 -2.76 0.99
CA ARG A 303 -31.71 -2.70 1.27
C ARG A 303 -32.47 -2.29 0.01
N GLN A 304 -33.34 -3.17 -0.48
CA GLN A 304 -34.21 -2.92 -1.63
C GLN A 304 -35.43 -2.05 -1.25
N ASP A 305 -36.17 -1.58 -2.25
CA ASP A 305 -37.30 -0.65 -2.05
C ASP A 305 -38.48 -1.29 -1.29
N ASP A 306 -38.61 -2.62 -1.36
CA ASP A 306 -39.59 -3.41 -0.60
C ASP A 306 -39.16 -3.64 0.86
N GLY A 307 -38.00 -3.12 1.28
CA GLY A 307 -37.41 -3.29 2.60
C GLY A 307 -36.53 -4.54 2.76
N THR A 308 -36.47 -5.41 1.75
CA THR A 308 -35.67 -6.64 1.80
C THR A 308 -34.18 -6.34 1.90
N LEU A 309 -33.48 -7.00 2.83
CA LEU A 309 -32.03 -6.90 2.97
C LEU A 309 -31.32 -8.02 2.19
N ARG A 310 -30.49 -7.64 1.22
CA ARG A 310 -29.69 -8.56 0.39
C ARG A 310 -28.22 -8.52 0.79
N HIS A 311 -27.61 -9.70 0.82
CA HIS A 311 -26.19 -9.89 1.08
C HIS A 311 -25.45 -10.07 -0.25
N ILE A 312 -24.52 -9.17 -0.56
CA ILE A 312 -23.76 -9.14 -1.82
C ILE A 312 -22.32 -9.56 -1.54
N TYR A 313 -21.95 -10.77 -1.99
CA TYR A 313 -20.63 -11.36 -1.75
C TYR A 313 -19.57 -10.92 -2.78
N SER A 314 -19.99 -10.60 -4.00
CA SER A 314 -19.15 -10.04 -5.05
C SER A 314 -20.01 -9.39 -6.11
N ALA A 315 -19.70 -8.14 -6.49
CA ALA A 315 -20.37 -7.44 -7.56
C ALA A 315 -19.47 -6.32 -8.12
N ASP A 316 -19.72 -5.93 -9.36
CA ASP A 316 -19.30 -4.62 -9.87
C ASP A 316 -20.33 -3.60 -9.40
N ILE A 317 -19.89 -2.59 -8.65
CA ILE A 317 -20.75 -1.56 -8.05
C ILE A 317 -20.80 -0.32 -8.93
N GLU A 318 -22.00 0.21 -9.14
CA GLU A 318 -22.28 1.48 -9.81
C GLU A 318 -23.02 2.38 -8.81
N CYS A 319 -22.49 3.59 -8.60
CA CYS A 319 -23.02 4.59 -7.65
C CYS A 319 -23.80 5.66 -8.40
#